data_AF-A0AAV5LG72-F1
#
_entry.id   AF-A0AAV5LG72-F1
#
_cell.length_a   1.000
_cell.length_b   1.000
_cell.length_c   1.000
_cell.angle_alpha   90.00
_cell.angle_beta   90.00
_cell.angle_gamma   90.00
#
_symmetry.space_group_name_H-M   'P 1'
#
loop_
_entity.id
_entity.type
_entity.pdbx_description
1 polymer ?
#
loop_
_entity_poly.entity_id
_entity_poly.type
_entity_poly.pdbx_seq_one_letter_code
_entity_poly.pdbx_strand_id
1 'polypeptide(L)'
;MGFLLFPVVDVVRTGSHLEVYKETRNLARMSDILAVHAWVDPATGYCQGMSGLLSPFVLLFENNVDAFWCFERLIRRLRENFQVEGPSQVMKQLQALWHILELTDGEIFAHLSNIGAESLHFAFPMLLVLFQ
;
A
#
# COMPACT_ATOMS: atom_id res chain seq x y z
N MET A 1 -2.12 -22.02 -8.61
CA MET A 1 -3.52 -21.55 -8.53
C MET A 1 -3.80 -20.60 -7.35
N GLY A 2 -2.84 -20.36 -6.42
CA GLY A 2 -3.04 -19.46 -5.27
C GLY A 2 -2.67 -17.98 -5.49
N PHE A 3 -1.91 -17.62 -6.52
CA PHE A 3 -1.46 -16.24 -6.77
C PHE A 3 -2.57 -15.28 -7.24
N LEU A 4 -3.68 -15.81 -7.79
CA LEU A 4 -4.77 -14.99 -8.36
C LEU A 4 -5.94 -14.76 -7.40
N LEU A 5 -5.99 -15.45 -6.25
CA LEU A 5 -7.12 -15.33 -5.30
C LEU A 5 -6.99 -14.11 -4.38
N PHE A 6 -5.77 -13.73 -3.99
CA PHE A 6 -5.55 -12.59 -3.09
C PHE A 6 -5.92 -11.23 -3.71
N PRO A 7 -5.58 -10.93 -4.99
CA PRO A 7 -5.96 -9.67 -5.61
C PRO A 7 -7.47 -9.46 -5.67
N VAL A 8 -8.24 -10.49 -6.01
CA VAL A 8 -9.70 -10.39 -6.19
C VAL A 8 -10.41 -10.02 -4.88
N VAL A 9 -9.98 -10.61 -3.76
CA VAL A 9 -10.59 -10.34 -2.45
C VAL A 9 -10.32 -8.90 -1.99
N ASP A 10 -9.09 -8.43 -2.16
CA ASP A 10 -8.72 -7.08 -1.72
C ASP A 10 -9.29 -5.98 -2.62
N VAL A 11 -9.42 -6.24 -3.94
CA VAL A 11 -10.02 -5.30 -4.89
C VAL A 11 -11.47 -4.98 -4.52
N VAL A 12 -12.28 -5.99 -4.13
CA VAL A 12 -13.68 -5.77 -3.71
C VAL A 12 -13.79 -4.92 -2.43
N ARG A 13 -12.75 -4.94 -1.59
CA ARG A 13 -12.68 -4.13 -0.36
C ARG A 13 -12.12 -2.73 -0.60
N THR A 14 -11.51 -2.48 -1.76
CA THR A 14 -10.83 -1.21 -2.05
C THR A 14 -11.88 -0.16 -2.41
N GLY A 15 -11.93 0.93 -1.64
CA GLY A 15 -12.75 2.10 -1.98
C GLY A 15 -14.26 1.85 -2.03
N SER A 16 -14.78 0.85 -1.29
CA SER A 16 -16.20 0.45 -1.30
C SER A 16 -17.21 1.57 -1.02
N HIS A 17 -16.76 2.68 -0.45
CA HIS A 17 -17.55 3.88 -0.19
C HIS A 17 -17.66 4.84 -1.39
N LEU A 18 -16.82 4.72 -2.41
CA LEU A 18 -16.84 5.55 -3.61
C LEU A 18 -17.60 4.82 -4.73
N GLU A 19 -18.59 5.50 -5.35
CA GLU A 19 -19.49 4.87 -6.33
C GLU A 19 -18.77 4.26 -7.53
N VAL A 20 -17.60 4.77 -7.89
CA VAL A 20 -16.83 4.31 -9.05
C VAL A 20 -16.27 2.89 -8.86
N TYR A 21 -16.09 2.41 -7.61
CA TYR A 21 -15.67 1.04 -7.32
C TYR A 21 -16.85 0.06 -7.16
N LYS A 22 -18.10 0.54 -7.26
CA LYS A 22 -19.26 -0.34 -7.42
C LYS A 22 -19.37 -0.88 -8.86
N GLU A 23 -18.66 -0.29 -9.80
CA GLU A 23 -18.66 -0.72 -11.19
C GLU A 23 -17.76 -1.96 -11.38
N THR A 24 -18.38 -3.10 -11.70
CA THR A 24 -17.71 -4.39 -11.91
C THR A 24 -16.57 -4.32 -12.93
N ARG A 25 -16.66 -3.40 -13.90
CA ARG A 25 -15.61 -3.15 -14.90
C ARG A 25 -14.31 -2.68 -14.25
N ASN A 26 -14.36 -1.74 -13.31
CA ASN A 26 -13.16 -1.20 -12.66
C ASN A 26 -12.50 -2.24 -11.75
N LEU A 27 -13.31 -3.06 -11.07
CA LEU A 27 -12.81 -4.18 -10.27
C LEU A 27 -12.10 -5.23 -11.12
N ALA A 28 -12.66 -5.58 -12.28
CA ALA A 28 -12.02 -6.50 -13.22
C ALA A 28 -10.69 -5.94 -13.73
N ARG A 29 -10.65 -4.66 -14.12
CA ARG A 29 -9.42 -3.98 -14.57
C ARG A 29 -8.34 -3.99 -13.49
N MET A 30 -8.69 -3.71 -12.23
CA MET A 30 -7.75 -3.77 -11.11
C MET A 30 -7.18 -5.17 -10.93
N SER A 31 -8.04 -6.20 -10.97
CA SER A 31 -7.62 -7.60 -10.86
C SER A 31 -6.62 -7.99 -11.96
N ASP A 32 -6.90 -7.62 -13.21
CA ASP A 32 -6.02 -7.91 -14.35
C ASP A 32 -4.65 -7.25 -14.19
N ILE A 33 -4.62 -5.96 -13.83
CA ILE A 33 -3.37 -5.20 -13.67
C ILE A 33 -2.53 -5.76 -12.52
N LEU A 34 -3.14 -6.10 -11.38
CA LEU A 34 -2.42 -6.70 -10.25
C LEU A 34 -1.89 -8.10 -10.58
N ALA A 35 -2.66 -8.90 -11.32
CA ALA A 35 -2.22 -10.21 -11.78
C ALA A 35 -1.01 -10.10 -12.74
N VAL A 36 -1.05 -9.16 -13.68
CA VAL A 36 0.08 -8.87 -14.58
C VAL A 36 1.29 -8.38 -13.78
N HIS A 37 1.10 -7.49 -12.80
CA HIS A 37 2.20 -7.02 -11.96
C HIS A 37 2.89 -8.17 -11.21
N ALA A 38 2.12 -9.03 -10.54
CA ALA A 38 2.67 -10.17 -9.82
C ALA A 38 3.44 -11.15 -10.73
N TRP A 39 3.05 -11.22 -12.01
CA TRP A 39 3.78 -12.00 -13.02
C TRP A 39 5.05 -11.31 -13.53
N VAL A 40 5.00 -9.99 -13.75
CA VAL A 40 6.13 -9.19 -14.25
C VAL A 40 7.22 -9.03 -13.19
N ASP A 41 6.86 -8.89 -11.92
CA ASP A 41 7.81 -8.77 -10.82
C ASP A 41 7.57 -9.82 -9.71
N PRO A 42 7.94 -11.09 -9.93
CA PRO A 42 7.68 -12.17 -8.98
C PRO A 42 8.38 -12.00 -7.62
N ALA A 43 9.48 -11.24 -7.59
CA ALA A 43 10.24 -11.02 -6.37
C ALA A 43 9.51 -10.09 -5.39
N THR A 44 8.68 -9.19 -5.89
CA THR A 44 7.74 -8.40 -5.07
C THR A 44 6.38 -9.07 -4.99
N GLY A 45 5.90 -9.62 -6.11
CA GLY A 45 4.60 -10.30 -6.21
C GLY A 45 3.44 -9.35 -5.90
N TYR A 46 2.35 -9.92 -5.38
CA TYR A 46 1.23 -9.15 -4.84
C TYR A 46 1.30 -9.12 -3.32
N CYS A 47 1.23 -7.93 -2.74
CA CYS A 47 1.10 -7.72 -1.31
C CYS A 47 -0.21 -7.01 -0.99
N GLN A 48 -0.84 -7.39 0.13
CA GLN A 48 -2.03 -6.72 0.63
C GLN A 48 -1.77 -5.22 0.79
N GLY A 49 -2.68 -4.39 0.30
CA GLY A 49 -2.55 -2.92 0.26
C GLY A 49 -2.17 -2.35 -1.11
N MET A 50 -1.58 -3.16 -2.01
CA MET A 50 -1.27 -2.72 -3.37
C MET A 50 -2.52 -2.38 -4.20
N SER A 51 -3.67 -2.98 -3.88
CA SER A 51 -4.95 -2.64 -4.53
C SER A 51 -5.36 -1.19 -4.28
N GLY A 52 -5.14 -0.68 -3.05
CA GLY A 52 -5.37 0.72 -2.69
C GLY A 52 -4.44 1.66 -3.47
N LEU A 53 -3.16 1.28 -3.62
CA LEU A 53 -2.21 2.03 -4.43
C LEU A 53 -2.56 2.04 -5.93
N LEU A 54 -3.11 0.94 -6.46
CA LEU A 54 -3.53 0.84 -7.87
C LEU A 54 -4.81 1.66 -8.15
N SER A 55 -5.72 1.69 -7.18
CA SER A 55 -7.03 2.30 -7.23
C SER A 55 -7.08 3.64 -7.99
N PRO A 56 -6.30 4.68 -7.62
CA PRO A 56 -6.33 5.97 -8.31
C PRO A 56 -5.89 5.88 -9.78
N PHE A 57 -4.98 4.98 -10.14
CA PHE A 57 -4.54 4.84 -11.54
C PHE A 57 -5.65 4.29 -12.42
N VAL A 58 -6.45 3.34 -11.93
CA VAL A 58 -7.59 2.80 -12.70
C VAL A 58 -8.68 3.84 -12.91
N LEU A 59 -8.83 4.78 -11.96
CA LEU A 59 -9.73 5.91 -12.10
C LEU A 59 -9.22 6.98 -13.07
N LEU A 60 -7.91 7.27 -13.03
CA LEU A 60 -7.30 8.33 -13.82
C LEU A 60 -7.06 7.92 -15.29
N PHE A 61 -6.79 6.65 -15.54
CA PHE A 61 -6.46 6.14 -16.87
C PHE A 61 -7.55 5.19 -17.37
N GLU A 62 -8.14 5.48 -18.52
CA GLU A 62 -9.09 4.58 -19.18
C GLU A 62 -8.41 3.33 -19.75
N ASN A 63 -7.13 3.45 -20.13
CA ASN A 63 -6.32 2.38 -20.69
C ASN A 63 -5.56 1.61 -19.58
N ASN A 64 -5.70 0.28 -19.57
CA ASN A 64 -5.01 -0.58 -18.62
C ASN A 64 -3.48 -0.54 -18.75
N VAL A 65 -2.96 -0.31 -19.95
CA VAL A 65 -1.50 -0.28 -20.19
C VAL A 65 -0.87 0.93 -19.51
N ASP A 66 -1.51 2.10 -19.63
CA ASP A 66 -1.02 3.33 -19.00
C ASP A 66 -1.14 3.24 -17.48
N ALA A 67 -2.27 2.74 -16.97
CA ALA A 67 -2.46 2.47 -15.55
C ALA A 67 -1.38 1.52 -15.00
N PHE A 68 -1.09 0.43 -15.73
CA PHE A 68 -0.07 -0.55 -15.34
C PHE A 68 1.32 0.08 -15.25
N TRP A 69 1.79 0.79 -16.28
CA TRP A 69 3.15 1.35 -16.26
C TRP A 69 3.33 2.45 -15.21
N CYS A 70 2.29 3.25 -14.95
CA CYS A 70 2.31 4.22 -13.86
C CYS A 70 2.36 3.53 -12.49
N PHE A 71 1.51 2.52 -12.27
CA PHE A 71 1.49 1.73 -11.05
C PHE A 71 2.82 0.98 -10.83
N GLU A 72 3.37 0.36 -11.86
CA GLU A 72 4.62 -0.39 -11.79
C GLU A 72 5.79 0.51 -11.36
N ARG A 73 5.87 1.73 -11.92
CA ARG A 73 6.87 2.73 -11.50
C ARG A 73 6.71 3.15 -10.05
N LEU A 74 5.47 3.24 -9.54
CA LEU A 74 5.22 3.52 -8.13
C LEU A 74 5.73 2.35 -7.26
N ILE A 75 5.36 1.12 -7.59
CA ILE A 75 5.78 -0.05 -6.82
C ILE A 75 7.30 -0.23 -6.83
N ARG A 76 7.99 0.07 -7.94
CA ARG A 76 9.47 0.08 -7.95
C ARG A 76 10.07 1.00 -6.89
N ARG A 77 9.46 2.15 -6.63
CA ARG A 77 9.92 3.09 -5.59
C ARG A 77 9.57 2.62 -4.18
N LEU A 78 8.42 1.96 -4.03
CA LEU A 78 7.95 1.42 -2.75
C LEU A 78 8.43 0.00 -2.48
N ARG A 79 9.29 -0.56 -3.33
CA ARG A 79 9.68 -1.97 -3.30
C ARG A 79 10.21 -2.40 -1.94
N GLU A 80 11.01 -1.54 -1.31
CA GLU A 80 11.59 -1.79 0.02
C GLU A 80 10.54 -1.80 1.14
N ASN A 81 9.38 -1.18 0.94
CA ASN A 81 8.26 -1.22 1.89
C ASN A 81 7.58 -2.60 1.92
N PHE A 82 7.64 -3.34 0.79
CA PHE A 82 6.98 -4.64 0.60
C PHE A 82 7.94 -5.84 0.74
N GLN A 83 9.19 -5.61 1.11
CA GLN A 83 10.13 -6.71 1.33
C GLN A 83 9.71 -7.58 2.52
N VAL A 84 9.70 -8.89 2.30
CA VAL A 84 9.33 -9.90 3.31
C VAL A 84 10.50 -10.25 4.23
N GLU A 85 11.73 -10.07 3.75
CA GLU A 85 12.95 -10.44 4.48
C GLU A 85 13.59 -9.22 5.16
N GLY A 86 13.75 -9.31 6.49
CA GLY A 86 14.40 -8.28 7.31
C GLY A 86 13.46 -7.17 7.81
N PRO A 87 13.97 -6.19 8.57
CA PRO A 87 13.18 -5.05 9.00
C PRO A 87 12.76 -4.24 7.78
N SER A 88 11.46 -4.20 7.50
CA SER A 88 10.91 -3.48 6.34
C SER A 88 11.32 -2.01 6.37
N GLN A 89 11.42 -1.39 5.20
CA GLN A 89 11.74 0.05 5.11
C GLN A 89 10.75 0.90 5.92
N VAL A 90 9.49 0.44 6.04
CA VAL A 90 8.47 1.05 6.89
C VAL A 90 8.89 1.08 8.36
N MET A 91 9.50 0.02 8.89
CA MET A 91 9.98 0.02 10.28
C MET A 91 11.07 1.08 10.52
N LYS A 92 11.95 1.30 9.54
CA LYS A 92 12.95 2.39 9.63
C LYS A 92 12.29 3.76 9.57
N GLN A 93 11.26 3.93 8.75
CA GLN A 93 10.48 5.17 8.69
C GLN A 93 9.72 5.43 10.00
N LEU A 94 9.22 4.40 10.68
CA LEU A 94 8.60 4.53 12.00
C LEU A 94 9.62 4.98 13.06
N GLN A 95 10.83 4.42 13.06
CA GLN A 95 11.90 4.89 13.95
C GLN A 95 12.27 6.36 13.69
N ALA A 96 12.38 6.75 12.42
CA ALA A 96 12.60 8.14 12.06
C ALA A 96 11.44 9.05 12.52
N LEU A 97 10.19 8.60 12.38
CA LEU A 97 9.01 9.32 12.84
C LEU A 97 9.02 9.52 14.36
N TRP A 98 9.43 8.52 15.13
CA TRP A 98 9.59 8.62 16.58
C TRP A 98 10.58 9.72 16.98
N HIS A 99 11.74 9.77 16.32
CA HIS A 99 12.74 10.83 16.56
C HIS A 99 12.26 12.21 16.12
N ILE A 100 11.48 12.30 15.04
CA ILE A 100 10.88 13.57 14.63
C ILE A 100 9.87 14.03 15.69
N LEU A 101 9.00 13.14 16.19
CA LEU A 101 8.03 13.47 17.23
C LEU A 101 8.71 14.01 18.49
N GLU A 102 9.81 13.38 18.94
CA GLU A 102 10.61 13.85 20.08
C GLU A 102 11.06 15.32 19.93
N LEU A 103 11.43 15.72 18.72
CA LEU A 103 11.92 17.07 18.42
C LEU A 103 10.81 18.09 18.15
N THR A 104 9.64 17.63 17.70
CA THR A 104 8.59 18.51 17.20
C THR A 104 7.48 18.73 18.22
N ASP A 105 7.13 17.70 19.01
CA ASP A 105 6.04 17.75 19.97
C ASP A 105 6.32 16.85 21.19
N GLY A 106 6.85 17.47 22.25
CA GLY A 106 7.18 16.78 23.49
C GLY A 106 5.96 16.28 24.28
N GLU A 107 4.77 16.88 24.09
CA GLU A 107 3.56 16.46 24.79
C GLU A 107 3.04 15.14 24.22
N ILE A 108 2.94 15.07 22.89
CA ILE A 108 2.55 13.83 22.19
C ILE A 108 3.59 12.74 22.43
N PHE A 109 4.88 13.07 22.32
CA PHE A 109 5.96 12.11 22.56
C PHE A 109 5.88 11.50 23.97
N ALA A 110 5.72 12.34 25.01
CA ALA A 110 5.60 11.88 26.39
C ALA A 110 4.34 11.02 26.60
N HIS A 111 3.21 11.42 26.00
CA HIS A 111 1.98 10.63 26.06
C HIS A 111 2.14 9.25 25.42
N LEU A 112 2.68 9.20 24.19
CA LEU A 112 2.91 7.95 23.47
C LEU A 112 3.89 7.03 24.20
N SER A 113 4.94 7.59 24.80
CA SER A 113 5.86 6.80 25.64
C SER A 113 5.18 6.27 26.89
N ASN A 114 4.34 7.08 27.56
CA ASN A 114 3.63 6.65 28.77
C ASN A 114 2.65 5.50 28.53
N ILE A 115 2.05 5.42 27.33
CA ILE A 115 1.17 4.32 26.94
C ILE A 115 1.90 3.13 26.28
N GLY A 116 3.24 3.17 26.18
CA GLY A 116 4.06 2.12 25.57
C GLY A 116 3.90 1.99 24.05
N ALA A 117 3.64 3.11 23.35
CA ALA A 117 3.42 3.18 21.92
C ALA A 117 4.65 3.66 21.13
N GLU A 118 5.88 3.46 21.63
CA GLU A 118 7.11 3.98 21.02
C GLU A 118 7.40 3.40 19.63
N SER A 119 6.88 2.21 19.38
CA SER A 119 7.02 1.50 18.12
C SER A 119 6.11 2.05 17.00
N LEU A 120 5.13 2.90 17.33
CA LEU A 120 4.23 3.55 16.37
C LEU A 120 3.53 2.59 15.39
N HIS A 121 3.28 1.34 15.79
CA HIS A 121 2.69 0.31 14.91
C HIS A 121 1.35 0.73 14.27
N PHE A 122 0.61 1.65 14.89
CA PHE A 122 -0.63 2.21 14.32
C PHE A 122 -0.39 2.98 13.00
N ALA A 123 0.80 3.54 12.80
CA ALA A 123 1.17 4.27 11.59
C ALA A 123 1.75 3.36 10.49
N PHE A 124 1.97 2.07 10.77
CA PHE A 124 2.53 1.13 9.80
C PHE A 124 1.71 1.07 8.50
N PRO A 125 0.37 0.88 8.51
CA PRO A 125 -0.40 0.84 7.27
C PRO A 125 -0.30 2.16 6.49
N MET A 126 -0.29 3.29 7.21
CA MET A 126 -0.20 4.62 6.60
C MET A 126 1.09 4.78 5.80
N LEU A 127 2.23 4.36 6.36
CA LEU A 127 3.52 4.45 5.67
C LEU A 127 3.68 3.39 4.58
N LEU A 128 3.09 2.20 4.76
CA LEU A 128 3.10 1.13 3.76
C LEU A 128 2.41 1.54 2.46
N VAL A 129 1.24 2.20 2.54
CA VAL A 129 0.42 2.57 1.38
C VAL A 129 0.30 4.08 1.13
N LEU A 130 1.22 4.89 1.65
CA LEU A 130 1.28 6.34 1.42
C LEU A 130 0.00 7.10 1.85
N PHE A 131 -0.49 6.83 3.06
CA PHE A 131 -1.65 7.48 3.69
C PHE A 131 -2.97 7.30 2.91
N GLN A 132 -3.05 6.28 2.06
CA GLN A 132 -4.29 5.77 1.46
C GLN A 132 -5.15 5.02 2.47
#